data_AF-A0A8X6P6C9-F1
#
_entry.id   AF-A0A8X6P6C9-F1
#
_cell.length_a   1.000
_cell.length_b   1.000
_cell.length_c   1.000
_cell.angle_alpha   90.00
_cell.angle_beta   90.00
_cell.angle_gamma   90.00
#
_symmetry.space_group_name_H-M   'P 1'
#
loop_
_entity.id
_entity.type
_entity.pdbx_description
1 polymer ?
#
loop_
_entity_poly.entity_id
_entity_poly.type
_entity_poly.pdbx_seq_one_letter_code
_entity_poly.pdbx_strand_id
1 'polypeptide(L)' 'FSEVGFHYYLESPISTSQRREDDRMTYINKGQYYGITLEYINEPDRTLRSCTVK' A
#
# COMPACT_ATOMS: atom_id res chain seq x y z
N PHE A 1 -6.16 -6.72 -2.59
CA PHE A 1 -7.55 -6.24 -2.72
C PHE A 1 -7.72 -5.08 -1.77
N SER A 2 -8.00 -3.88 -2.29
CA SER A 2 -8.22 -2.67 -1.49
C SER A 2 -9.72 -2.40 -1.37
N GLU A 3 -10.23 -2.15 -0.16
CA GLU A 3 -11.65 -1.84 0.06
C GLU A 3 -12.05 -0.44 -0.46
N VAL A 4 -11.05 0.41 -0.70
CA VAL A 4 -11.22 1.82 -1.05
C VAL A 4 -10.71 2.16 -2.46
N GLY A 5 -10.34 1.15 -3.26
CA GLY A 5 -9.87 1.36 -4.64
C GLY A 5 -8.47 1.96 -4.75
N PHE A 6 -7.72 2.11 -3.66
CA PHE A 6 -6.33 2.58 -3.70
C PHE A 6 -5.36 1.40 -3.61
N HIS A 7 -4.42 1.33 -4.54
CA HIS A 7 -3.24 0.48 -4.44
C HIS A 7 -2.05 1.30 -3.96
N TYR A 8 -1.22 0.71 -3.11
CA TYR A 8 0.00 1.36 -2.64
C TYR A 8 1.21 0.46 -2.84
N TYR A 9 2.35 1.08 -3.13
CA TYR A 9 3.62 0.41 -3.29
C TYR A 9 4.71 1.19 -2.55
N LEU A 10 5.50 0.48 -1.73
CA LEU A 10 6.64 1.02 -1.01
C LEU A 10 7.92 0.45 -1.60
N GLU A 11 8.75 1.31 -2.19
CA GLU A 11 10.03 0.94 -2.78
C GLU A 11 11.07 0.68 -1.71
N SER A 12 11.12 -0.57 -1.21
CA SER A 12 12.09 -0.97 -0.19
C SER A 12 12.31 -2.50 -0.19
N PRO A 13 13.43 -2.99 0.38
CA PRO A 13 13.65 -4.42 0.54
C PRO A 13 12.63 -5.04 1.50
N ILE A 14 11.95 -6.09 1.05
CA ILE A 14 10.97 -6.84 1.84
C ILE A 14 11.64 -8.12 2.37
N SER A 15 11.25 -8.55 3.57
CA SER A 15 11.72 -9.81 4.15
C SER A 15 11.50 -10.99 3.20
N THR A 16 12.54 -11.80 2.98
CA THR A 16 12.45 -13.03 2.18
C THR A 16 11.85 -14.20 2.94
N SER A 17 11.85 -14.14 4.28
CA SER A 17 11.19 -15.13 5.14
C SER A 17 9.70 -14.88 5.15
N GLN A 18 8.94 -15.79 4.53
CA GLN A 18 7.49 -15.83 4.62
C GLN A 18 7.09 -17.02 5.49
N ARG A 19 6.56 -16.76 6.69
CA ARG A 19 5.85 -17.78 7.46
C ARG A 19 4.40 -17.78 6.97
N ARG A 20 3.76 -18.97 6.93
CA ARG A 20 2.41 -19.10 6.34
C ARG A 20 1.36 -18.29 7.09
N GLU A 21 1.53 -18.15 8.41
CA GLU A 21 0.63 -17.41 9.29
C GLU A 21 1.00 -15.93 9.52
N ASP A 22 2.19 -15.48 9.10
CA ASP A 22 2.65 -14.11 9.39
C ASP A 22 2.58 -13.22 8.15
N ASP A 23 2.24 -11.95 8.38
CA ASP A 23 2.33 -10.90 7.37
C ASP A 23 3.79 -10.63 6.98
N ARG A 24 4.01 -10.23 5.73
CA ARG A 24 5.34 -9.86 5.23
C ARG A 24 5.82 -8.59 5.91
N MET A 25 7.07 -8.60 6.37
CA MET A 25 7.69 -7.47 7.05
C MET A 25 8.63 -6.70 6.11
N THR A 26 8.66 -5.38 6.26
CA THR A 26 9.56 -4.50 5.51
C THR A 26 10.44 -3.75 6.50
N TYR A 27 11.76 -3.87 6.35
CA TYR A 27 12.72 -3.21 7.23
C TYR A 27 13.10 -1.84 6.67
N ILE A 28 13.08 -0.82 7.51
CA ILE A 28 13.30 0.58 7.13
C ILE A 28 14.40 1.20 7.99
N ASN A 29 15.35 1.85 7.33
CA ASN A 29 16.48 2.51 7.96
C ASN A 29 16.10 3.93 8.38
N LYS A 30 16.46 4.31 9.60
CA LYS A 30 16.21 5.65 10.12
C LYS A 30 16.97 6.69 9.28
N GLY A 31 16.24 7.70 8.80
CA GLY A 31 16.81 8.82 8.02
C GLY A 31 17.06 8.52 6.54
N GLN A 32 16.76 7.30 6.08
CA GLN A 32 16.77 6.97 4.66
C GLN A 32 15.42 7.31 4.03
N TYR A 33 15.45 7.83 2.81
CA TYR A 33 14.25 8.09 2.01
C TYR A 33 13.85 6.85 1.22
N TYR A 34 12.54 6.58 1.18
CA TYR A 34 11.93 5.50 0.43
C TYR A 34 10.79 6.06 -0.41
N GLY A 35 10.67 5.60 -1.66
CA GLY A 35 9.59 5.98 -2.55
C GLY A 35 8.29 5.29 -2.13
N ILE A 36 7.19 6.07 -2.04
CA ILE A 36 5.85 5.52 -1.86
C ILE A 36 4.96 6.03 -2.99
N THR A 37 4.25 5.10 -3.64
CA THR A 37 3.31 5.41 -4.70
C THR A 37 1.93 4.97 -4.27
N LEU A 38 0.95 5.85 -4.45
CA LEU A 38 -0.47 5.56 -4.27
C LEU A 38 -1.16 5.74 -5.62
N GLU A 39 -1.80 4.68 -6.09
CA GLU A 39 -2.55 4.67 -7.34
C GLU A 39 -4.03 4.47 -7.02
N TYR A 40 -4.87 5.35 -7.57
CA TYR A 40 -6.31 5.19 -7.50
C TYR A 40 -6.79 4.36 -8.68
N ILE A 41 -7.38 3.21 -8.38
CA ILE A 41 -8.04 2.34 -9.34
C ILE A 41 -9.54 2.53 -9.15
N ASN A 42 -10.16 3.13 -10.16
CA ASN A 42 -11.60 3.38 -10.16
C ASN A 42 -12.35 2.07 -10.48
N GLU A 43 -12.69 1.33 -9.43
CA GLU A 43 -13.58 0.19 -9.52
C GLU A 43 -15.03 0.70 -9.59
N PRO A 44 -15.76 0.50 -10.71
CA PRO A 44 -17.09 1.07 -10.90
C PRO A 44 -18.10 0.62 -9.83
N ASP A 45 -17.88 -0.56 -9.25
CA ASP A 45 -18.75 -1.17 -8.25
C ASP A 45 -18.39 -0.75 -6.81
N ARG A 46 -17.26 -0.05 -6.62
CA ARG A 46 -16.70 0.32 -5.31
C ARG A 46 -16.32 1.80 -5.31
N THR A 47 -17.34 2.64 -5.36
CA THR A 47 -17.20 4.10 -5.28
C THR A 47 -16.66 4.55 -3.93
N LEU A 48 -15.78 5.55 -3.94
CA LEU A 48 -15.26 6.18 -2.73
C LEU A 48 -16.42 6.73 -1.89
N ARG A 49 -16.51 6.35 -0.62
CA ARG A 49 -17.58 6.79 0.28
C ARG A 49 -17.55 8.29 0.60
N SER A 50 -16.44 8.96 0.33
CA SER A 50 -16.26 10.39 0.57
C SER A 50 -15.87 11.08 -0.73
N CYS A 51 -16.57 12.16 -1.08
CA CYS A 51 -16.13 13.08 -2.11
C CYS A 51 -14.83 13.77 -1.67
N THR A 52 -13.93 14.07 -2.62
CA THR A 52 -12.79 14.93 -2.36
C THR A 52 -13.29 16.29 -1.92
N VAL A 53 -12.94 16.70 -0.70
CA VAL A 53 -13.22 18.06 -0.23
C VAL A 53 -12.22 18.98 -0.93
N LYS A 54 -12.74 20.00 -1.62
CA LYS A 54 -11.93 21.07 -2.24
C LYS A 54 -11.60 22.15 -1.22
#